data_AF-D3AL78-F1
#
_entry.id   AF-D3AL78-F1
#
_cell.length_a   1.000
_cell.length_b   1.000
_cell.length_c   1.000
_cell.angle_alpha   90.00
_cell.angle_beta   90.00
_cell.angle_gamma   90.00
#
_symmetry.space_group_name_H-M   'P 1'
#
loop_
_entity.id
_entity.type
_entity.pdbx_description
1 polymer ?
#
loop_
_entity_poly.entity_id
_entity_poly.type
_entity_poly.pdbx_seq_one_letter_code
_entity_poly.pdbx_strand_id
1 'polypeptide(L)'
;EFVVMAGCDGRAPSRNYYTDFARALPKDTVILTAGCAKYKYNKLNLGEIGGIPRVLDAGQCNDSYSLAVIALKLKEVFGLDDINDLPIIYNIAWYEQKAVIVLLALLSLGVKNIHLGPTLPAFLSPNVANVLVEQFGIAGIRTAEEDMKIFFEI
;
A
#
# COMPACT_ATOMS: atom_id res chain seq x y z
N GLU A 1 -0.13 13.37 -2.56
CA GLU A 1 -0.03 11.98 -3.08
C GLU A 1 -1.04 11.06 -2.39
N PHE A 2 -1.27 9.88 -2.96
CA PHE A 2 -2.01 8.80 -2.29
C PHE A 2 -1.07 7.70 -1.82
N VAL A 3 -1.36 7.09 -0.68
CA VAL A 3 -0.64 5.91 -0.19
C VAL A 3 -1.63 4.78 0.07
N VAL A 4 -1.54 3.71 -0.70
CA VAL A 4 -2.31 2.49 -0.49
C VAL A 4 -1.69 1.73 0.68
N MET A 5 -2.36 1.75 1.83
CA MET A 5 -1.99 1.02 3.05
C MET A 5 -2.97 -0.12 3.36
N ALA A 6 -3.55 -0.73 2.33
CA ALA A 6 -4.53 -1.80 2.45
C ALA A 6 -3.93 -3.13 2.93
N GLY A 7 -4.82 -4.12 3.12
CA GLY A 7 -4.47 -5.52 3.35
C GLY A 7 -4.84 -6.02 4.74
N CYS A 8 -3.95 -6.79 5.37
CA CYS A 8 -4.24 -7.54 6.60
C CYS A 8 -3.33 -7.16 7.78
N ASP A 9 -3.95 -6.98 8.95
CA ASP A 9 -3.24 -6.83 10.22
C ASP A 9 -2.89 -8.19 10.84
N GLY A 10 -2.05 -8.17 11.89
CA GLY A 10 -1.64 -9.34 12.64
C GLY A 10 -0.95 -8.97 13.96
N ARG A 11 -0.43 -9.99 14.67
CA ARG A 11 0.07 -9.83 16.05
C ARG A 11 1.51 -9.31 16.17
N ALA A 12 2.29 -9.38 15.10
CA ALA A 12 3.72 -9.05 15.15
C ALA A 12 3.95 -7.57 15.55
N PRO A 13 4.77 -7.28 16.57
CA PRO A 13 5.05 -5.91 17.01
C PRO A 13 5.65 -5.03 15.91
N SER A 14 6.38 -5.62 14.96
CA SER A 14 6.92 -4.92 13.78
C SER A 14 5.85 -4.21 12.95
N ARG A 15 4.57 -4.59 13.06
CA ARG A 15 3.46 -3.90 12.39
C ARG A 15 3.16 -2.51 12.96
N ASN A 16 3.75 -2.14 14.09
CA ASN A 16 3.68 -0.75 14.58
C ASN A 16 4.33 0.22 13.57
N TYR A 17 5.21 -0.28 12.70
CA TYR A 17 5.65 0.42 11.50
C TYR A 17 4.50 1.13 10.77
N TYR A 18 3.36 0.46 10.52
CA TYR A 18 2.25 1.08 9.77
C TYR A 18 1.55 2.19 10.55
N THR A 19 1.55 2.12 11.89
CA THR A 19 1.03 3.19 12.74
C THR A 19 1.98 4.39 12.70
N ASP A 20 3.28 4.15 12.84
CA ASP A 20 4.30 5.20 12.88
C ASP A 20 4.43 5.88 11.51
N PHE A 21 4.43 5.10 10.43
CA PHE A 21 4.43 5.57 9.06
C PHE A 21 3.20 6.45 8.78
N ALA A 22 1.99 6.02 9.14
CA ALA A 22 0.77 6.82 8.95
C ALA A 22 0.80 8.16 9.71
N ARG A 23 1.48 8.24 10.86
CA ARG A 23 1.67 9.50 11.60
C ARG A 23 2.69 10.42 10.96
N ALA A 24 3.74 9.85 10.36
CA ALA A 24 4.83 10.58 9.73
C ALA A 24 4.47 11.14 8.35
N LEU A 25 3.43 10.62 7.71
CA LEU A 25 2.98 11.05 6.39
C LEU A 25 2.70 12.57 6.31
N PRO A 26 3.24 13.27 5.28
CA PRO A 26 2.99 14.68 5.02
C PRO A 26 1.50 15.01 5.02
N LYS A 27 1.12 16.19 5.51
CA LYS A 27 -0.29 16.56 5.75
C LYS A 27 -1.13 16.68 4.47
N ASP A 28 -0.50 16.72 3.31
CA ASP A 28 -1.07 16.76 1.96
C ASP A 28 -1.14 15.37 1.29
N THR A 29 -0.99 14.30 2.07
CA THR A 29 -1.16 12.91 1.62
C THR A 29 -2.47 12.29 2.10
N VAL A 30 -3.03 11.39 1.29
CA VAL A 30 -4.25 10.63 1.62
C VAL A 30 -3.93 9.14 1.65
N ILE A 31 -4.29 8.46 2.73
CA ILE A 31 -4.22 7.01 2.86
C ILE A 31 -5.47 6.40 2.20
N LEU A 32 -5.25 5.47 1.28
CA LEU A 32 -6.29 4.60 0.73
C LEU A 32 -6.19 3.23 1.41
N THR A 33 -7.28 2.72 1.98
CA THR A 33 -7.27 1.44 2.69
C THR A 33 -8.47 0.56 2.39
N ALA A 34 -8.24 -0.74 2.56
CA ALA A 34 -9.23 -1.79 2.51
C ALA A 34 -8.70 -2.98 3.34
N GLY A 35 -9.58 -3.69 4.05
CA GLY A 35 -9.19 -4.82 4.91
C GLY A 35 -8.68 -4.40 6.30
N CYS A 36 -8.35 -5.38 7.14
CA CYS A 36 -8.09 -5.14 8.56
C CYS A 36 -6.78 -4.40 8.86
N ALA A 37 -5.87 -4.23 7.89
CA ALA A 37 -4.69 -3.37 8.04
C ALA A 37 -5.05 -1.94 8.54
N LYS A 38 -6.25 -1.47 8.19
CA LYS A 38 -6.81 -0.17 8.63
C LYS A 38 -6.74 0.06 10.14
N TYR A 39 -6.82 -0.99 10.95
CA TYR A 39 -6.84 -0.85 12.41
C TYR A 39 -5.54 -0.31 12.99
N LYS A 40 -4.44 -0.29 12.22
CA LYS A 40 -3.19 0.36 12.63
C LYS A 40 -3.25 1.88 12.63
N TYR A 41 -4.19 2.49 11.91
CA TYR A 41 -4.20 3.95 11.74
C TYR A 41 -5.60 4.60 11.65
N ASN A 42 -6.69 3.84 11.51
CA ASN A 42 -8.04 4.40 11.34
C ASN A 42 -8.62 5.10 12.58
N LYS A 43 -7.97 4.97 13.74
CA LYS A 43 -8.33 5.68 14.99
C LYS A 43 -7.40 6.87 15.29
N LEU A 44 -6.46 7.17 14.38
CA LEU A 44 -5.60 8.34 14.51
C LEU A 44 -6.36 9.59 14.03
N ASN A 45 -6.09 10.73 14.66
CA ASN A 45 -6.62 12.01 14.21
C ASN A 45 -5.73 12.61 13.11
N LEU A 46 -5.84 12.07 11.89
CA LEU A 46 -5.01 12.52 10.76
C LEU A 46 -5.58 13.74 10.03
N GLY A 47 -6.86 14.09 10.27
CA GLY A 47 -7.53 15.24 9.67
C GLY A 47 -8.07 15.00 8.25
N GLU A 48 -8.25 16.10 7.52
CA GLU A 48 -8.80 16.13 6.16
C GLU A 48 -8.05 17.15 5.29
N ILE A 49 -8.19 17.04 3.97
CA ILE A 49 -7.65 17.97 2.98
C ILE A 49 -8.83 18.47 2.16
N GLY A 50 -9.19 19.74 2.30
CA GLY A 50 -10.32 20.34 1.56
C GLY A 50 -11.66 19.61 1.77
N GLY A 51 -11.92 19.10 2.98
CA GLY A 51 -13.11 18.31 3.30
C GLY A 51 -13.03 16.82 2.93
N ILE A 52 -11.92 16.36 2.36
CA ILE A 52 -11.68 14.93 2.07
C ILE A 52 -10.88 14.32 3.23
N PRO A 53 -11.39 13.30 3.94
CA PRO A 53 -10.66 12.64 5.02
C PRO A 53 -9.31 12.10 4.55
N ARG A 54 -8.25 12.25 5.36
CA ARG A 54 -6.92 11.71 5.04
C ARG A 54 -6.81 10.19 5.13
N VAL A 55 -7.86 9.50 5.58
CA VAL A 55 -8.00 8.04 5.50
C VAL A 55 -9.31 7.73 4.79
N LEU A 56 -9.21 7.19 3.59
CA LEU A 56 -10.35 6.74 2.79
C LEU A 56 -10.43 5.21 2.86
N ASP A 57 -11.43 4.72 3.58
CA ASP A 57 -11.68 3.31 3.79
C ASP A 57 -12.70 2.77 2.79
N ALA A 58 -12.23 1.95 1.84
CA ALA A 58 -13.07 1.33 0.82
C ALA A 58 -13.84 0.09 1.32
N GLY A 59 -13.48 -0.48 2.49
CA GLY A 59 -14.18 -1.63 3.07
C GLY A 59 -13.29 -2.81 3.47
N GLN A 60 -13.75 -4.03 3.19
CA GLN A 60 -13.06 -5.29 3.48
C GLN A 60 -11.87 -5.53 2.54
N CYS A 61 -11.11 -6.61 2.74
CA CYS A 61 -9.93 -6.89 1.91
C CYS A 61 -10.28 -7.09 0.43
N ASN A 62 -11.46 -7.63 0.12
CA ASN A 62 -11.99 -7.72 -1.25
C ASN A 62 -12.29 -6.36 -1.88
N ASP A 63 -12.55 -5.32 -1.09
CA ASP A 63 -12.77 -3.95 -1.58
C ASP A 63 -11.46 -3.26 -2.01
N SER A 64 -10.32 -3.95 -1.91
CA SER A 64 -9.11 -3.60 -2.68
C SER A 64 -9.39 -3.52 -4.19
N TYR A 65 -10.43 -4.21 -4.68
CA TYR A 65 -10.95 -4.03 -6.02
C TYR A 65 -11.34 -2.57 -6.31
N SER A 66 -12.03 -1.91 -5.37
CA SER A 66 -12.41 -0.51 -5.50
C SER A 66 -11.19 0.40 -5.60
N LEU A 67 -10.12 0.12 -4.84
CA LEU A 67 -8.87 0.87 -4.92
C LEU A 67 -8.21 0.73 -6.30
N ALA A 68 -8.22 -0.48 -6.88
CA ALA A 68 -7.74 -0.71 -8.24
C ALA A 68 -8.58 0.04 -9.30
N VAL A 69 -9.91 0.02 -9.16
CA VAL A 69 -10.81 0.77 -10.05
C VAL A 69 -10.58 2.28 -9.94
N ILE A 70 -10.35 2.80 -8.72
CA ILE A 70 -10.00 4.21 -8.50
C ILE A 70 -8.69 4.54 -9.22
N ALA A 71 -7.64 3.74 -9.06
CA ALA A 71 -6.36 3.97 -9.73
C ALA A 71 -6.51 3.94 -11.26
N LEU A 72 -7.21 2.95 -11.82
CA LEU A 72 -7.49 2.89 -13.26
C LEU A 72 -8.28 4.10 -13.75
N LYS A 73 -9.25 4.59 -12.96
CA LYS A 73 -10.01 5.79 -13.32
C LYS A 73 -9.16 7.05 -13.27
N LEU A 74 -8.28 7.19 -12.29
CA LEU A 74 -7.33 8.30 -12.21
C LEU A 74 -6.36 8.26 -13.41
N LYS A 75 -5.83 7.09 -13.77
CA LYS A 75 -4.99 6.90 -14.96
C LYS A 75 -5.70 7.42 -16.22
N GLU A 76 -6.96 7.04 -16.41
CA GLU A 76 -7.79 7.51 -17.54
C GLU A 76 -7.99 9.03 -17.51
N VAL A 77 -8.37 9.59 -16.37
CA VAL A 77 -8.65 11.03 -16.22
C VAL A 77 -7.40 11.89 -16.46
N PHE A 78 -6.23 11.41 -16.02
CA PHE A 78 -4.95 12.10 -16.26
C PHE A 78 -4.32 11.77 -17.61
N GLY A 79 -4.91 10.86 -18.41
CA GLY A 79 -4.39 10.48 -19.72
C GLY A 79 -3.01 9.83 -19.68
N LEU A 80 -2.74 9.04 -18.63
CA LEU A 80 -1.45 8.37 -18.44
C LEU A 80 -1.41 7.03 -19.19
N ASP A 81 -0.25 6.69 -19.76
CA ASP A 81 -0.05 5.42 -20.48
C ASP A 81 0.20 4.24 -19.51
N ASP A 82 0.89 4.49 -18.39
CA ASP A 82 1.17 3.52 -17.34
C ASP A 82 0.40 3.86 -16.04
N ILE A 83 -0.07 2.84 -15.31
CA ILE A 83 -0.71 3.03 -13.99
C ILE A 83 0.30 3.48 -12.94
N ASN A 84 1.57 3.14 -13.12
CA ASN A 84 2.65 3.46 -12.19
C ASN A 84 3.11 4.93 -12.29
N ASP A 85 2.63 5.68 -13.28
CA ASP A 85 2.88 7.14 -13.40
C ASP A 85 1.93 7.95 -12.51
N LEU A 86 0.96 7.31 -11.87
CA LEU A 86 0.10 7.97 -10.88
C LEU A 86 0.90 8.26 -9.60
N PRO A 87 0.58 9.36 -8.88
CA PRO A 87 1.17 9.67 -7.59
C PRO A 87 0.58 8.78 -6.48
N ILE A 88 0.77 7.46 -6.60
CA ILE A 88 0.27 6.42 -5.70
C ILE A 88 1.44 5.53 -5.25
N ILE A 89 1.71 5.56 -3.94
CA ILE A 89 2.64 4.64 -3.28
C ILE A 89 1.87 3.42 -2.78
N TYR A 90 2.42 2.21 -2.93
CA TYR A 90 1.83 0.97 -2.43
C TYR A 90 2.65 0.41 -1.26
N ASN A 91 2.17 0.59 -0.03
CA ASN A 91 2.78 0.10 1.21
C ASN A 91 1.81 -0.86 1.92
N ILE A 92 1.77 -2.11 1.45
CA ILE A 92 0.71 -3.09 1.74
C ILE A 92 1.11 -4.04 2.88
N ALA A 93 0.20 -4.21 3.84
CA ALA A 93 0.34 -5.21 4.88
C ALA A 93 -0.33 -6.53 4.49
N TRP A 94 0.30 -7.68 4.73
CA TRP A 94 -0.32 -8.98 4.49
C TRP A 94 -0.24 -9.89 5.72
N TYR A 95 -1.07 -10.95 5.74
CA TYR A 95 -1.07 -11.96 6.80
C TYR A 95 -1.55 -13.33 6.30
N GLU A 96 -2.70 -13.38 5.64
CA GLU A 96 -3.32 -14.61 5.16
C GLU A 96 -3.48 -14.62 3.63
N GLN A 97 -4.13 -15.64 3.09
CA GLN A 97 -4.10 -15.97 1.67
C GLN A 97 -4.96 -15.03 0.81
N LYS A 98 -5.98 -14.37 1.37
CA LYS A 98 -6.71 -13.34 0.60
C LYS A 98 -5.82 -12.14 0.27
N ALA A 99 -4.90 -11.76 1.17
CA ALA A 99 -3.90 -10.74 0.82
C ALA A 99 -2.97 -11.19 -0.32
N VAL A 100 -2.70 -12.50 -0.45
CA VAL A 100 -1.90 -13.05 -1.57
C VAL A 100 -2.64 -12.88 -2.90
N ILE A 101 -3.93 -13.22 -2.97
CA ILE A 101 -4.66 -13.04 -4.23
C ILE A 101 -4.86 -11.55 -4.59
N VAL A 102 -4.99 -10.67 -3.60
CA VAL A 102 -5.00 -9.21 -3.83
C VAL A 102 -3.66 -8.75 -4.42
N LEU A 103 -2.53 -9.21 -3.87
CA LEU A 103 -1.21 -8.92 -4.43
C LEU A 103 -1.11 -9.40 -5.88
N LEU A 104 -1.46 -10.67 -6.16
CA LEU A 104 -1.39 -11.21 -7.52
C LEU A 104 -2.29 -10.45 -8.50
N ALA A 105 -3.45 -9.96 -8.06
CA ALA A 105 -4.32 -9.11 -8.88
C ALA A 105 -3.69 -7.74 -9.19
N LEU A 106 -3.00 -7.11 -8.22
CA LEU A 106 -2.29 -5.86 -8.48
C LEU A 106 -1.13 -6.07 -9.48
N LEU A 107 -0.38 -7.17 -9.33
CA LEU A 107 0.70 -7.52 -10.25
C LEU A 107 0.17 -7.79 -11.67
N SER A 108 -0.98 -8.46 -11.81
CA SER A 108 -1.58 -8.72 -13.12
C SER A 108 -2.14 -7.46 -13.78
N LEU A 109 -2.53 -6.46 -12.98
CA LEU A 109 -2.89 -5.11 -13.45
C LEU A 109 -1.68 -4.24 -13.80
N GLY A 110 -0.46 -4.75 -13.63
CA GLY A 110 0.78 -4.06 -13.96
C GLY A 110 1.29 -3.11 -12.88
N VAL A 111 0.75 -3.16 -11.66
CA VAL A 111 1.25 -2.36 -10.53
C VAL A 111 2.64 -2.86 -10.14
N LYS A 112 3.58 -1.92 -10.01
CA LYS A 112 4.97 -2.14 -9.63
C LYS A 112 5.32 -1.41 -8.32
N ASN A 113 6.52 -1.69 -7.81
CA ASN A 113 7.12 -1.01 -6.66
C ASN A 113 6.31 -1.17 -5.35
N ILE A 114 5.59 -2.28 -5.23
CA ILE A 114 4.82 -2.61 -4.02
C ILE A 114 5.77 -2.96 -2.89
N HIS A 115 5.68 -2.19 -1.79
CA HIS A 115 6.33 -2.51 -0.54
C HIS A 115 5.40 -3.41 0.28
N LEU A 116 5.86 -4.62 0.59
CA LEU A 116 5.07 -5.69 1.20
C LEU A 116 5.65 -6.06 2.56
N GLY A 117 4.84 -5.98 3.61
CA GLY A 117 5.31 -6.22 4.98
C GLY A 117 4.29 -6.88 5.92
N PRO A 118 4.70 -7.18 7.17
CA PRO A 118 5.96 -6.76 7.78
C PRO A 118 7.17 -7.62 7.40
N THR A 119 6.95 -8.75 6.74
CA THR A 119 7.99 -9.63 6.19
C THR A 119 7.55 -10.11 4.82
N LEU A 120 8.48 -10.50 3.94
CA LEU A 120 8.10 -11.17 2.70
C LEU A 120 7.54 -12.58 2.99
N PRO A 121 6.65 -13.12 2.13
CA PRO A 121 6.12 -14.46 2.30
C PRO A 121 7.19 -15.55 2.26
N ALA A 122 7.20 -16.40 3.30
CA ALA A 122 8.17 -17.50 3.43
C ALA A 122 8.03 -18.59 2.35
N PHE A 123 6.90 -18.64 1.63
CA PHE A 123 6.70 -19.58 0.53
C PHE A 123 7.37 -19.14 -0.78
N LEU A 124 7.94 -17.93 -0.83
CA LEU A 124 8.72 -17.48 -1.98
C LEU A 124 10.13 -18.06 -1.86
N SER A 125 10.48 -18.97 -2.77
CA SER A 125 11.87 -19.41 -2.89
C SER A 125 12.75 -18.23 -3.37
N PRO A 126 14.07 -18.24 -3.11
CA PRO A 126 14.97 -17.17 -3.54
C PRO A 126 14.84 -16.82 -5.03
N ASN A 127 14.71 -17.82 -5.90
CA ASN A 127 14.54 -17.60 -7.34
C ASN A 127 13.21 -16.92 -7.69
N VAL A 128 12.12 -17.33 -7.04
CA VAL A 128 10.80 -16.71 -7.26
C VAL A 128 10.78 -15.29 -6.71
N ALA A 129 11.37 -15.05 -5.54
CA ALA A 129 11.52 -13.72 -4.98
C ALA A 129 12.31 -12.79 -5.91
N ASN A 130 13.43 -13.27 -6.49
CA ASN A 130 14.22 -12.48 -7.44
C ASN A 130 13.42 -12.10 -8.68
N VAL A 131 12.62 -13.01 -9.25
CA VAL A 131 11.74 -12.68 -10.38
C VAL A 131 10.74 -11.57 -10.00
N LEU A 132 10.17 -11.63 -8.81
CA LEU A 132 9.23 -10.61 -8.34
C LEU A 132 9.91 -9.25 -8.13
N VAL A 133 11.14 -9.24 -7.63
CA VAL A 133 11.95 -8.01 -7.50
C VAL A 133 12.30 -7.44 -8.87
N GLU A 134 12.84 -8.26 -9.78
CA GLU A 134 13.32 -7.81 -11.09
C GLU A 134 12.20 -7.33 -12.01
N GLN A 135 11.05 -8.01 -12.01
CA GLN A 135 9.96 -7.72 -12.95
C GLN A 135 8.96 -6.69 -12.40
N PHE A 136 8.73 -6.70 -11.07
CA PHE A 136 7.67 -5.90 -10.45
C PHE A 136 8.19 -4.92 -9.39
N GLY A 137 9.48 -4.94 -9.04
CA GLY A 137 10.02 -4.05 -8.02
C GLY A 137 9.47 -4.32 -6.61
N ILE A 138 9.00 -5.55 -6.32
CA ILE A 138 8.53 -5.86 -4.96
C ILE A 138 9.66 -5.68 -3.97
N ALA A 139 9.38 -4.96 -2.89
CA ALA A 139 10.34 -4.71 -1.81
C ALA A 139 9.72 -5.03 -0.44
N GLY A 140 10.56 -5.28 0.55
CA GLY A 140 10.14 -5.29 1.95
C GLY A 140 10.09 -3.89 2.54
N ILE A 141 9.48 -3.76 3.72
CA ILE A 141 9.52 -2.52 4.51
C ILE A 141 10.84 -2.39 5.28
N ARG A 142 11.22 -1.17 5.62
CA ARG A 142 12.34 -0.86 6.53
C ARG A 142 11.81 -0.18 7.80
N THR A 143 12.52 0.81 8.33
CA THR A 143 11.95 1.69 9.36
C THR A 143 11.01 2.71 8.71
N ALA A 144 10.04 3.22 9.49
CA ALA A 144 9.12 4.24 8.98
C ALA A 144 9.88 5.49 8.50
N GLU A 145 10.96 5.89 9.18
CA GLU A 145 11.80 7.01 8.76
C GLU A 145 12.49 6.76 7.42
N GLU A 146 13.10 5.59 7.22
CA GLU A 146 13.78 5.26 5.96
C GLU A 146 12.80 5.20 4.80
N ASP A 147 11.64 4.55 4.99
CA ASP A 147 10.66 4.42 3.92
C ASP A 147 9.98 5.77 3.60
N MET A 148 9.86 6.67 4.58
CA MET A 148 9.43 8.05 4.30
C MET A 148 10.40 8.77 3.35
N LYS A 149 11.72 8.60 3.53
CA LYS A 149 12.73 9.18 2.63
C LYS A 149 12.69 8.53 1.25
N ILE A 150 12.50 7.22 1.19
CA ILE A 150 12.44 6.47 -0.08
C ILE A 150 11.20 6.85 -0.89
N PHE A 151 10.05 6.98 -0.25
CA PHE A 151 8.79 7.20 -0.97
C PHE A 151 8.52 8.63 -1.38
N PHE A 152 9.05 9.60 -0.63
CA PHE A 152 8.76 11.02 -0.84
C PHE A 152 10.01 11.83 -1.22
N GLU A 153 11.15 11.17 -1.45
CA GLU A 153 12.44 11.79 -1.80
C GLU A 153 12.87 12.93 -0.87
N ILE A 154 12.59 12.80 0.43
CA ILE A 154 12.89 13.77 1.51
C ILE A 154 14.17 13.45 2.28
#